data_AF-A0A9W8GXK5-F1
#
_entry.id   AF-A0A9W8GXK5-F1
#
_cell.length_a   1.000
_cell.length_b   1.000
_cell.length_c   1.000
_cell.angle_alpha   90.00
_cell.angle_beta   90.00
_cell.angle_gamma   90.00
#
_symmetry.space_group_name_H-M   'P 1'
#
loop_
_entity.id
_entity.type
_entity.pdbx_description
1 polymer ?
#
loop_
_entity_poly.entity_id
_entity_poly.type
_entity_poly.pdbx_seq_one_letter_code
_entity_poly.pdbx_strand_id
1 'polypeptide(L)'
;MSKPPNKRPGGRILPARRLIPQIEPQQQFDKIALAINEIYKHNVSQLSFEEYYRTAYNLVLSKNGSLLYNGVRTVLETHMRESLERDILQRAQTADANPTTENNEAFLFSVRLLWSEHVTAMLMIKDILMYVDNVYVKTAHLPSIYDMGMCVFRDTVLLASTGSSGLGTRVAKAVLRQISGERNGEEINRSTLQGISNMLVELRDTTSPMRTVYEVILEPQLLTESRVYYHDMAALRIKTMGASEYARAAQADLDAETDRVQTYLALTTAELLRGVLQDELVTAYAPDILTISDDGLTQMLDRRDIPALGVLYNIYSPLPQPLSVLRSGVMNHILALGGQITASLQASDSGEAKNGDTLQSKPGTTPEASLGAAAKTAMALRWVQDVLALYDVYDEFFHKSFNEGSSMRSAINDAFIEVINANNRAPELLSLFMDDNLKNGLKRKAEQDVDHLLERSVLMFRFLKNKD
;
A
#
# COMPACT_ATOMS: atom_id res chain seq x y z
N MET A 1 59.73 -4.74 89.34
CA MET A 1 58.30 -4.45 89.12
C MET A 1 58.07 -4.25 87.62
N SER A 2 57.06 -4.96 87.07
CA SER A 2 56.24 -4.67 85.85
C SER A 2 56.95 -4.36 84.52
N LYS A 3 56.64 -4.95 83.36
CA LYS A 3 55.60 -5.87 82.85
C LYS A 3 56.11 -6.41 81.48
N PRO A 4 55.58 -7.54 80.95
CA PRO A 4 56.09 -8.26 79.77
C PRO A 4 55.49 -7.77 78.43
N PRO A 5 55.94 -8.29 77.27
CA PRO A 5 55.83 -7.67 75.94
C PRO A 5 54.52 -8.06 75.23
N ASN A 6 54.06 -7.25 74.26
CA ASN A 6 52.99 -7.72 73.38
C ASN A 6 53.01 -7.13 71.97
N LYS A 7 53.03 -8.07 71.01
CA LYS A 7 52.43 -8.04 69.66
C LYS A 7 53.22 -7.40 68.50
N ARG A 8 54.11 -8.26 67.97
CA ARG A 8 54.26 -8.70 66.55
C ARG A 8 54.22 -7.62 65.45
N PRO A 9 55.32 -7.39 64.71
CA PRO A 9 55.26 -6.69 63.43
C PRO A 9 54.51 -7.53 62.40
N GLY A 10 53.76 -6.85 61.53
CA GLY A 10 52.84 -7.43 60.56
C GLY A 10 53.41 -8.64 59.81
N GLY A 11 52.69 -9.76 59.90
CA GLY A 11 52.94 -10.89 59.02
C GLY A 11 52.74 -10.44 57.57
N ARG A 12 53.82 -10.48 56.79
CA ARG A 12 53.72 -10.47 55.33
C ARG A 12 52.89 -11.70 54.94
N ILE A 13 51.65 -11.47 54.55
CA ILE A 13 50.85 -12.50 53.88
C ILE A 13 51.59 -12.79 52.57
N LEU A 14 52.25 -13.95 52.51
CA LEU A 14 52.80 -14.46 51.26
C LEU A 14 51.67 -14.49 50.23
N PRO A 15 51.86 -13.97 49.01
CA PRO A 15 50.83 -14.06 47.99
C PRO A 15 50.50 -15.55 47.82
N ALA A 16 49.22 -15.89 47.99
CA ALA A 16 48.75 -17.25 47.78
C ALA A 16 49.25 -17.72 46.42
N ARG A 17 50.03 -18.81 46.42
CA ARG A 17 50.53 -19.44 45.19
C ARG A 17 49.28 -19.80 44.38
N ARG A 18 49.04 -19.08 43.28
CA ARG A 18 47.90 -19.34 42.38
C ARG A 18 48.07 -20.75 41.80
N LEU A 19 47.51 -21.74 42.50
CA LEU A 19 47.30 -23.10 41.99
C LEU A 19 46.02 -23.11 41.15
N ILE A 20 45.93 -22.18 40.19
CA ILE A 20 45.00 -22.35 39.08
C ILE A 20 45.83 -23.11 38.06
N PRO A 21 45.45 -24.34 37.66
CA PRO A 21 46.14 -25.02 36.57
C PRO A 21 46.16 -24.04 35.39
N GLN A 22 47.37 -23.67 34.94
CA GLN A 22 47.55 -22.87 33.73
C GLN A 22 47.22 -23.75 32.54
N ILE A 23 45.93 -24.04 32.36
CA ILE A 23 45.42 -24.50 31.08
C ILE A 23 45.71 -23.37 30.11
N GLU A 24 46.41 -23.66 29.02
CA GLU A 24 46.72 -22.66 28.02
C GLU A 24 45.42 -22.00 27.55
N PRO A 25 45.39 -20.67 27.36
CA PRO A 25 44.19 -19.96 26.89
C PRO A 25 43.61 -20.56 25.62
N GLN A 26 44.47 -21.10 24.74
CA GLN A 26 44.04 -21.77 23.51
C GLN A 26 43.25 -23.05 23.80
N GLN A 27 43.70 -23.91 24.71
CA GLN A 27 42.99 -25.14 25.06
C GLN A 27 41.62 -24.86 25.69
N GLN A 28 41.51 -23.78 26.47
CA GLN A 28 40.22 -23.33 27.02
C GLN A 28 39.28 -22.84 25.91
N PHE A 29 39.82 -22.12 24.91
CA PHE A 29 39.07 -21.70 23.74
C PHE A 29 38.65 -22.90 22.88
N ASP A 30 39.53 -23.86 22.61
CA ASP A 30 39.24 -25.05 21.80
C ASP A 30 38.08 -25.85 22.43
N LYS A 31 38.01 -25.91 23.75
CA LYS A 31 36.87 -26.50 24.47
C LYS A 31 35.55 -25.76 24.22
N ILE A 32 35.57 -24.43 24.16
CA ILE A 32 34.39 -23.62 23.83
C ILE A 32 34.03 -23.78 22.34
N ALA A 33 35.02 -23.81 21.45
CA ALA A 33 34.81 -24.04 20.03
C ALA A 33 34.16 -25.41 19.75
N LEU A 34 34.58 -26.45 20.46
CA LEU A 34 33.94 -27.76 20.41
C LEU A 34 32.49 -27.71 20.90
N ALA A 35 32.21 -26.99 21.99
CA ALA A 35 30.85 -26.80 22.48
C ALA A 35 29.96 -26.10 21.45
N ILE A 36 30.46 -25.05 20.79
CA ILE A 36 29.74 -24.36 19.70
C ILE A 36 29.43 -25.33 18.56
N ASN A 37 30.39 -26.16 18.15
CA ASN A 37 30.17 -27.17 17.12
C ASN A 37 29.10 -28.21 17.55
N GLU A 38 29.09 -28.63 18.81
CA GLU A 38 28.07 -29.56 19.32
C GLU A 38 26.68 -28.92 19.43
N ILE A 39 26.58 -27.60 19.66
CA ILE A 39 25.31 -26.86 19.57
C ILE A 39 24.75 -26.95 18.15
N TYR A 40 25.58 -26.71 17.13
CA TYR A 40 25.16 -26.84 15.73
C TYR A 40 24.86 -28.27 15.29
N LYS A 41 25.41 -29.29 15.97
CA LYS A 41 25.04 -30.71 15.76
C LYS A 41 23.78 -31.13 16.52
N HIS A 42 23.11 -30.21 17.22
CA HIS A 42 21.96 -30.48 18.09
C HIS A 42 22.26 -31.42 19.28
N ASN A 43 23.53 -31.56 19.68
CA ASN A 43 23.95 -32.41 20.81
C ASN A 43 23.98 -31.64 22.15
N VAL A 44 22.98 -30.77 22.35
CA VAL A 44 22.92 -29.82 23.46
C VAL A 44 22.86 -30.53 24.82
N SER A 45 22.16 -31.65 24.89
CA SER A 45 21.93 -32.40 26.14
C SER A 45 23.22 -32.90 26.81
N GLN A 46 24.32 -32.96 26.07
CA GLN A 46 25.64 -33.38 26.57
C GLN A 46 26.47 -32.21 27.11
N LEU A 47 26.00 -30.97 26.96
CA LEU A 47 26.74 -29.77 27.32
C LEU A 47 26.36 -29.28 28.72
N SER A 48 27.38 -29.05 29.56
CA SER A 48 27.22 -28.32 30.82
C SER A 48 27.39 -26.81 30.61
N PHE A 49 26.28 -26.09 30.48
CA PHE A 49 26.29 -24.63 30.27
C PHE A 49 27.07 -23.88 31.37
N GLU A 50 26.99 -24.33 32.62
CA GLU A 50 27.73 -23.73 33.73
C GLU A 50 29.25 -23.88 33.54
N GLU A 51 29.70 -25.05 33.08
CA GLU A 51 31.13 -25.32 32.89
C GLU A 51 31.72 -24.45 31.77
N TYR A 52 31.00 -24.33 30.65
CA TYR A 52 31.41 -23.48 29.53
C TYR A 52 31.36 -22.00 29.90
N TYR A 53 30.33 -21.57 30.63
CA TYR A 53 30.26 -20.20 31.17
C TYR A 53 31.44 -19.88 32.10
N ARG A 54 31.80 -20.79 33.02
CA ARG A 54 32.97 -20.62 33.91
C ARG A 54 34.28 -20.58 33.12
N THR A 55 34.38 -21.37 32.05
CA THR A 55 35.56 -21.37 31.17
C THR A 55 35.69 -20.04 30.44
N ALA A 56 34.59 -19.53 29.85
CA ALA A 56 34.55 -18.22 29.21
C ALA A 56 34.85 -17.07 30.20
N TYR A 57 34.30 -17.14 31.42
CA TYR A 57 34.58 -16.18 32.50
C TYR A 57 36.07 -16.13 32.84
N ASN A 58 36.71 -17.29 33.03
CA ASN A 58 38.14 -17.38 33.35
C ASN A 58 39.02 -16.83 32.21
N LEU A 59 38.64 -17.08 30.95
CA LEU A 59 39.31 -16.55 29.77
C LEU A 59 39.28 -15.01 29.73
N VAL A 60 38.11 -14.41 29.95
CA VAL A 60 37.98 -12.94 30.00
C VAL A 60 38.77 -12.35 31.18
N LEU A 61 38.71 -12.99 32.35
CA LEU A 61 39.49 -12.57 33.53
C LEU A 61 41.01 -12.62 33.29
N SER A 62 41.46 -13.57 32.46
CA SER A 62 42.87 -13.71 32.04
C SER A 62 43.32 -12.68 30.99
N LYS A 63 42.47 -11.69 30.64
CA LYS A 63 42.66 -10.68 29.59
C LYS A 63 42.69 -11.24 28.15
N ASN A 64 42.17 -12.44 27.92
CA ASN A 64 42.10 -13.08 26.60
C ASN A 64 40.72 -12.91 25.93
N GLY A 65 40.01 -11.81 26.22
CA GLY A 65 38.68 -11.54 25.65
C GLY A 65 38.69 -11.34 24.12
N SER A 66 39.76 -10.76 23.57
CA SER A 66 39.92 -10.57 22.12
C SER A 66 40.09 -11.89 21.36
N LEU A 67 40.86 -12.82 21.92
CA LEU A 67 41.04 -14.17 21.39
C LEU A 67 39.70 -14.90 21.36
N LEU A 68 38.95 -14.85 22.46
CA LEU A 68 37.64 -15.50 22.55
C LEU A 68 36.64 -14.91 21.54
N TYR A 69 36.51 -13.58 21.47
CA TYR A 69 35.58 -12.92 20.54
C TYR A 69 35.90 -13.23 19.07
N ASN A 70 37.15 -13.03 18.66
CA ASN A 70 37.57 -13.29 17.27
C ASN A 70 37.55 -14.78 16.94
N GLY A 71 37.92 -15.64 17.89
CA GLY A 71 37.88 -17.09 17.71
C GLY A 71 36.45 -17.60 17.52
N VAL A 72 35.48 -17.11 18.32
CA VAL A 72 34.06 -17.45 18.14
C VAL A 72 33.60 -17.01 16.76
N ARG A 73 33.94 -15.78 16.34
CA ARG A 73 33.64 -15.30 14.98
C ARG A 73 34.17 -16.24 13.90
N THR A 74 35.43 -16.66 13.98
CA THR A 74 36.03 -17.58 12.99
C THR A 74 35.34 -18.95 12.98
N VAL A 75 34.97 -19.48 14.14
CA VAL A 75 34.22 -20.76 14.24
C VAL A 75 32.85 -20.63 13.57
N LEU A 76 32.12 -19.55 13.83
CA LEU A 76 30.84 -19.27 13.19
C LEU A 76 30.99 -19.12 11.67
N GLU A 77 31.97 -18.34 11.18
CA GLU A 77 32.22 -18.16 9.75
C GLU A 77 32.56 -19.47 9.05
N THR A 78 33.34 -20.34 9.70
CA THR A 78 33.71 -21.66 9.14
C THR A 78 32.49 -22.56 9.05
N HIS A 79 31.70 -22.66 10.13
CA HIS A 79 30.50 -23.48 10.14
C HIS A 79 29.46 -23.00 9.12
N MET A 80 29.24 -21.68 8.99
CA MET A 80 28.32 -21.11 8.00
C MET A 80 28.76 -21.42 6.57
N ARG A 81 30.07 -21.36 6.27
CA ARG A 81 30.61 -21.67 4.94
C ARG A 81 30.41 -23.15 4.57
N GLU A 82 30.70 -24.05 5.50
CA GLU A 82 30.50 -25.50 5.29
C GLU A 82 29.03 -25.85 5.08
N SER A 83 28.13 -25.28 5.88
CA SER A 83 26.68 -25.49 5.73
C SER A 83 26.13 -24.88 4.44
N LEU A 84 26.66 -23.73 4.01
CA LEU A 84 26.33 -23.11 2.73
C LEU A 84 26.68 -24.02 1.54
N GLU A 85 27.91 -24.54 1.52
CA GLU A 85 28.41 -25.42 0.46
C GLU A 85 27.63 -26.74 0.39
N ARG A 86 27.33 -27.32 1.56
CA ARG A 86 26.65 -28.61 1.66
C ARG A 86 25.17 -28.54 1.28
N ASP A 87 24.44 -27.56 1.81
CA ASP A 87 22.97 -27.61 1.81
C ASP A 87 22.29 -26.61 0.87
N ILE A 88 22.98 -25.54 0.47
CA ILE A 88 22.33 -24.40 -0.20
C ILE A 88 22.82 -24.22 -1.64
N LEU A 89 24.13 -24.27 -1.89
CA LEU A 89 24.68 -23.90 -3.21
C LEU A 89 24.11 -24.75 -4.35
N GLN A 90 23.95 -26.06 -4.15
CA GLN A 90 23.36 -26.94 -5.17
C GLN A 90 21.91 -26.56 -5.48
N ARG A 91 21.11 -26.28 -4.45
CA ARG A 91 19.70 -25.87 -4.61
C ARG A 91 19.58 -24.50 -5.27
N ALA A 92 20.48 -23.56 -4.93
CA ALA A 92 20.54 -22.25 -5.57
C ALA A 92 20.84 -22.37 -7.08
N GLN A 93 21.77 -23.25 -7.47
CA GLN A 93 22.09 -23.52 -8.88
C GLN A 93 20.91 -24.15 -9.63
N THR A 94 20.21 -25.09 -9.01
CA THR A 94 19.01 -25.71 -9.60
C THR A 94 17.89 -24.69 -9.81
N ALA A 95 17.65 -23.81 -8.83
CA ALA A 95 16.64 -22.75 -8.94
C ALA A 95 16.99 -21.68 -10.00
N ASP A 96 18.29 -21.41 -10.20
CA ASP A 96 18.73 -20.52 -11.29
C ASP A 96 18.58 -21.18 -12.67
N ALA A 97 18.91 -22.47 -12.79
CA ALA A 97 18.87 -23.20 -14.06
C ALA A 97 17.44 -23.57 -14.51
N ASN A 98 16.57 -23.93 -13.55
CA ASN A 98 15.17 -24.27 -13.82
C ASN A 98 14.25 -23.60 -12.78
N PRO A 99 13.76 -22.39 -13.08
CA PRO A 99 13.08 -21.54 -12.10
C PRO A 99 11.60 -21.93 -11.91
N THR A 100 11.32 -23.18 -11.56
CA THR A 100 9.98 -23.61 -11.16
C THR A 100 9.65 -23.16 -9.74
N THR A 101 8.36 -23.04 -9.44
CA THR A 101 7.83 -22.67 -8.11
C THR A 101 8.34 -23.63 -7.04
N GLU A 102 8.38 -24.93 -7.32
CA GLU A 102 8.91 -25.96 -6.42
C GLU A 102 10.42 -25.80 -6.16
N ASN A 103 11.23 -25.55 -7.20
CA ASN A 103 12.68 -25.38 -7.05
C ASN A 103 13.02 -24.10 -6.27
N ASN A 104 12.30 -23.01 -6.56
CA ASN A 104 12.44 -21.75 -5.84
C ASN A 104 12.04 -21.93 -4.36
N GLU A 105 10.94 -22.64 -4.09
CA GLU A 105 10.49 -22.92 -2.72
C GLU A 105 11.52 -23.76 -1.96
N ALA A 106 12.01 -24.86 -2.55
CA ALA A 106 12.99 -25.73 -1.92
C ALA A 106 14.29 -24.99 -1.57
N PHE A 107 14.73 -24.09 -2.46
CA PHE A 107 15.87 -23.21 -2.20
C PHE A 107 15.60 -22.25 -1.03
N LEU A 108 14.49 -21.50 -1.07
CA LEU A 108 14.14 -20.53 -0.01
C LEU A 108 13.90 -21.22 1.34
N PHE A 109 13.27 -22.39 1.34
CA PHE A 109 13.06 -23.19 2.54
C PHE A 109 14.40 -23.59 3.19
N SER A 110 15.38 -23.97 2.38
CA SER A 110 16.72 -24.36 2.88
C SER A 110 17.44 -23.18 3.52
N VAL A 111 17.34 -21.98 2.92
CA VAL A 111 17.89 -20.74 3.51
C VAL A 111 17.18 -20.40 4.82
N ARG A 112 15.84 -20.51 4.86
CA ARG A 112 15.04 -20.26 6.07
C ARG A 112 15.38 -21.23 7.20
N LEU A 113 15.58 -22.51 6.88
CA LEU A 113 15.97 -23.52 7.86
C LEU A 113 17.34 -23.19 8.46
N LEU A 114 18.33 -22.90 7.63
CA LEU A 114 19.67 -22.51 8.10
C LEU A 114 19.61 -21.26 9.00
N TRP A 115 18.80 -20.26 8.63
CA TRP A 115 18.59 -19.07 9.46
C TRP A 115 17.98 -19.43 10.82
N SER A 116 16.92 -20.24 10.86
CA SER A 116 16.26 -20.64 12.09
C SER A 116 17.19 -21.43 13.03
N GLU A 117 18.00 -22.33 12.48
CA GLU A 117 19.02 -23.08 13.21
C GLU A 117 20.09 -22.14 13.75
N HIS A 118 20.56 -21.19 12.94
CA HIS A 118 21.54 -20.20 13.35
C HIS A 118 21.04 -19.31 14.49
N VAL A 119 19.82 -18.76 14.39
CA VAL A 119 19.22 -17.93 15.44
C VAL A 119 19.10 -18.72 16.75
N THR A 120 18.65 -19.97 16.68
CA THR A 120 18.54 -20.85 17.86
C THR A 120 19.90 -21.10 18.50
N ALA A 121 20.91 -21.45 17.69
CA ALA A 121 22.27 -21.65 18.17
C ALA A 121 22.85 -20.36 18.80
N MET A 122 22.60 -19.20 18.20
CA MET A 122 23.11 -17.93 18.69
C MET A 122 22.52 -17.51 20.04
N LEU A 123 21.25 -17.84 20.32
CA LEU A 123 20.67 -17.62 21.66
C LEU A 123 21.42 -18.43 22.72
N MET A 124 21.76 -19.68 22.41
CA MET A 124 22.49 -20.56 23.34
C MET A 124 23.95 -20.13 23.52
N ILE A 125 24.60 -19.73 22.43
CA ILE A 125 25.98 -19.22 22.45
C ILE A 125 26.05 -17.91 23.24
N LYS A 126 25.06 -17.02 23.08
CA LYS A 126 24.92 -15.79 23.87
C LYS A 126 24.82 -16.11 25.36
N ASP A 127 24.04 -17.10 25.77
CA ASP A 127 23.90 -17.48 27.17
C ASP A 127 25.23 -18.02 27.76
N ILE A 128 25.95 -18.83 26.99
CA ILE A 128 27.30 -19.32 27.37
C ILE A 128 28.30 -18.17 27.50
N LEU A 129 28.23 -17.18 26.60
CA LEU A 129 29.17 -16.07 26.49
C LEU A 129 28.67 -14.77 27.13
N MET A 130 27.62 -14.84 27.98
CA MET A 130 26.97 -13.68 28.59
C MET A 130 27.94 -12.74 29.34
N TYR A 131 29.02 -13.29 29.92
CA TYR A 131 30.03 -12.47 30.59
C TYR A 131 30.89 -11.66 29.61
N VAL A 132 31.15 -12.20 28.42
CA VAL A 132 31.89 -11.51 27.34
C VAL A 132 31.14 -10.26 26.91
N ASP A 133 29.82 -10.38 26.70
CA ASP A 133 28.94 -9.26 26.36
C ASP A 133 28.95 -8.17 27.45
N ASN A 134 28.94 -8.58 28.72
CA ASN A 134 28.83 -7.63 29.83
C ASN A 134 30.12 -6.90 30.17
N VAL A 135 31.28 -7.48 29.88
CA VAL A 135 32.58 -6.94 30.29
C VAL A 135 33.42 -6.55 29.09
N TYR A 136 33.75 -7.49 28.22
CA TYR A 136 34.69 -7.26 27.13
C TYR A 136 34.08 -6.41 26.01
N VAL A 137 32.89 -6.78 25.53
CA VAL A 137 32.21 -6.09 24.42
C VAL A 137 31.95 -4.62 24.76
N LYS A 138 31.46 -4.33 25.98
CA LYS A 138 31.25 -2.95 26.45
C LYS A 138 32.54 -2.14 26.54
N THR A 139 33.64 -2.77 26.99
CA THR A 139 34.95 -2.11 27.11
C THR A 139 35.59 -1.86 25.74
N ALA A 140 35.36 -2.75 24.78
CA ALA A 140 35.94 -2.71 23.43
C ALA A 140 35.06 -1.97 22.40
N HIS A 141 33.86 -1.52 22.78
CA HIS A 141 32.87 -0.92 21.87
C HIS A 141 32.54 -1.79 20.64
N LEU A 142 32.45 -3.10 20.85
CA LEU A 142 32.13 -4.07 19.81
C LEU A 142 30.62 -4.40 19.80
N PRO A 143 30.09 -4.99 18.71
CA PRO A 143 28.76 -5.59 18.71
C PRO A 143 28.65 -6.73 19.72
N SER A 144 27.44 -6.95 20.26
CA SER A 144 27.17 -8.11 21.12
C SER A 144 27.46 -9.42 20.37
N ILE A 145 27.66 -10.52 21.11
CA ILE A 145 27.88 -11.84 20.50
C ILE A 145 26.72 -12.21 19.56
N TYR A 146 25.49 -11.86 19.94
CA TYR A 146 24.32 -12.08 19.10
C TYR A 146 24.38 -11.26 17.80
N ASP A 147 24.62 -9.95 17.90
CA ASP A 147 24.71 -9.06 16.72
C ASP A 147 25.88 -9.44 15.82
N MET A 148 27.00 -9.89 16.41
CA MET A 148 28.15 -10.43 15.69
C MET A 148 27.75 -11.69 14.90
N GLY A 149 26.98 -12.61 15.48
CA GLY A 149 26.45 -13.78 14.77
C GLY A 149 25.62 -13.38 13.57
N MET A 150 24.73 -12.40 13.72
CA MET A 150 23.92 -11.86 12.62
C MET A 150 24.76 -11.23 11.51
N CYS A 151 25.81 -10.48 11.88
CA CYS A 151 26.77 -9.96 10.91
C CYS A 151 27.50 -11.09 10.17
N VAL A 152 27.92 -12.15 10.87
CA VAL A 152 28.58 -13.32 10.26
C VAL A 152 27.65 -14.02 9.28
N PHE A 153 26.38 -14.22 9.63
CA PHE A 153 25.39 -14.79 8.71
C PHE A 153 25.22 -13.93 7.47
N ARG A 154 24.98 -12.62 7.63
CA ARG A 154 24.87 -11.67 6.51
C ARG A 154 26.10 -11.72 5.61
N ASP A 155 27.29 -11.58 6.17
CA ASP A 155 28.53 -11.44 5.42
C ASP A 155 28.95 -12.75 4.74
N THR A 156 28.74 -13.89 5.41
CA THR A 156 29.20 -15.21 4.94
C THR A 156 28.16 -15.94 4.10
N VAL A 157 26.87 -15.75 4.37
CA VAL A 157 25.79 -16.46 3.67
C VAL A 157 25.20 -15.59 2.58
N LEU A 158 24.77 -14.36 2.88
CA LEU A 158 24.05 -13.51 1.92
C LEU A 158 24.99 -12.72 1.00
N LEU A 159 26.05 -12.11 1.56
CA LEU A 159 26.95 -11.22 0.82
C LEU A 159 28.18 -11.92 0.26
N ALA A 160 28.55 -13.10 0.77
CA ALA A 160 29.71 -13.83 0.28
C ALA A 160 29.53 -14.14 -1.22
N SER A 161 30.44 -13.60 -2.03
CA SER A 161 30.40 -13.72 -3.48
C SER A 161 30.87 -15.11 -3.90
N THR A 162 29.96 -16.07 -4.02
CA THR A 162 30.22 -17.32 -4.73
C THR A 162 29.85 -17.15 -6.22
N GLY A 163 30.69 -16.39 -6.95
CA GLY A 163 30.53 -16.15 -8.40
C GLY A 163 29.94 -14.77 -8.78
N SER A 164 29.33 -14.68 -9.97
CA SER A 164 28.89 -13.42 -10.63
C SER A 164 27.65 -12.74 -10.02
N SER A 165 27.00 -13.35 -9.03
CA SER A 165 25.93 -12.77 -8.23
C SER A 165 25.91 -13.41 -6.84
N GLY A 166 25.96 -12.58 -5.78
CA GLY A 166 25.91 -13.07 -4.39
C GLY A 166 24.60 -13.79 -4.09
N LEU A 167 24.61 -14.66 -3.08
CA LEU A 167 23.43 -15.44 -2.70
C LEU A 167 22.23 -14.55 -2.36
N GLY A 168 22.45 -13.40 -1.73
CA GLY A 168 21.40 -12.42 -1.42
C GLY A 168 20.61 -11.98 -2.67
N THR A 169 21.29 -11.76 -3.79
CA THR A 169 20.63 -11.45 -5.07
C THR A 169 19.82 -12.63 -5.60
N ARG A 170 20.30 -13.86 -5.40
CA ARG A 170 19.55 -15.07 -5.80
C ARG A 170 18.30 -15.28 -4.93
N VAL A 171 18.42 -15.04 -3.62
CA VAL A 171 17.29 -15.05 -2.68
C VAL A 171 16.26 -14.01 -3.10
N ALA A 172 16.68 -12.76 -3.36
CA ALA A 172 15.78 -11.72 -3.83
C ALA A 172 15.04 -12.13 -5.11
N LYS A 173 15.76 -12.61 -6.14
CA LYS A 173 15.15 -13.10 -7.38
C LYS A 173 14.18 -14.26 -7.16
N ALA A 174 14.52 -15.22 -6.29
CA ALA A 174 13.64 -16.35 -6.00
C ALA A 174 12.36 -15.90 -5.26
N VAL A 175 12.46 -14.95 -4.32
CA VAL A 175 11.30 -14.34 -3.65
C VAL A 175 10.41 -13.62 -4.67
N LEU A 176 11.00 -12.81 -5.54
CA LEU A 176 10.25 -12.06 -6.57
C LEU A 176 9.53 -12.98 -7.55
N ARG A 177 10.17 -14.09 -7.95
CA ARG A 177 9.52 -15.14 -8.77
C ARG A 177 8.33 -15.78 -8.08
N GLN A 178 8.43 -16.09 -6.79
CA GLN A 178 7.31 -16.62 -6.00
C GLN A 178 6.15 -15.61 -5.92
N ILE A 179 6.45 -14.33 -5.70
CA ILE A 179 5.43 -13.26 -5.70
C ILE A 179 4.77 -13.14 -7.08
N SER A 180 5.55 -13.19 -8.16
CA SER A 180 5.01 -13.18 -9.53
C SER A 180 4.16 -14.41 -9.83
N GLY A 181 4.54 -15.60 -9.34
CA GLY A 181 3.75 -16.82 -9.46
C GLY A 181 2.41 -16.67 -8.74
N GLU A 182 2.42 -16.19 -7.50
CA GLU A 182 1.20 -15.95 -6.72
C GLU A 182 0.28 -14.90 -7.36
N ARG A 183 0.84 -13.85 -7.98
CA ARG A 183 0.05 -12.87 -8.75
C ARG A 183 -0.67 -13.51 -9.94
N ASN A 184 -0.07 -14.53 -10.54
CA ASN A 184 -0.65 -15.28 -11.65
C ASN A 184 -1.54 -16.45 -11.18
N GLY A 185 -1.79 -16.59 -9.87
CA GLY A 185 -2.69 -17.59 -9.29
C GLY A 185 -2.01 -18.91 -8.93
N GLU A 186 -0.68 -18.99 -8.91
CA GLU A 186 0.03 -20.16 -8.41
C GLU A 186 -0.03 -20.24 -6.88
N GLU A 187 -0.19 -21.46 -6.35
CA GLU A 187 -0.10 -21.68 -4.91
C GLU A 187 1.36 -21.64 -4.45
N ILE A 188 1.63 -20.80 -3.46
CA ILE A 188 2.97 -20.62 -2.89
C ILE A 188 2.96 -20.85 -1.38
N ASN A 189 4.12 -21.24 -0.84
CA ASN A 189 4.30 -21.36 0.59
C ASN A 189 4.58 -19.99 1.24
N ARG A 190 3.51 -19.30 1.63
CA ARG A 190 3.57 -17.98 2.29
C ARG A 190 4.40 -17.97 3.58
N SER A 191 4.45 -19.09 4.32
CA SER A 191 5.25 -19.19 5.56
C SER A 191 6.76 -19.17 5.31
N THR A 192 7.20 -19.72 4.17
CA THR A 192 8.60 -19.69 3.76
C THR A 192 9.00 -18.27 3.40
N LEU A 193 8.18 -17.55 2.62
CA LEU A 193 8.42 -16.15 2.28
C LEU A 193 8.46 -15.27 3.53
N GLN A 194 7.52 -15.46 4.46
CA GLN A 194 7.49 -14.68 5.70
C GLN A 194 8.77 -14.87 6.51
N GLY A 195 9.27 -16.11 6.63
CA GLY A 195 10.53 -16.38 7.31
C GLY A 195 11.75 -15.72 6.65
N ILE A 196 11.79 -15.70 5.31
CA ILE A 196 12.85 -15.02 4.55
C ILE A 196 12.76 -13.50 4.70
N SER A 197 11.57 -12.90 4.57
CA SER A 197 11.39 -11.47 4.78
C SER A 197 11.78 -11.03 6.19
N ASN A 198 11.36 -11.78 7.21
CA ASN A 198 11.73 -11.51 8.60
C ASN A 198 13.25 -11.56 8.79
N MET A 199 13.91 -12.57 8.23
CA MET A 199 15.38 -12.66 8.22
C MET A 199 16.00 -11.40 7.58
N LEU A 200 15.54 -10.99 6.40
CA LEU A 200 16.09 -9.83 5.70
C LEU A 200 15.85 -8.50 6.45
N VAL A 201 14.77 -8.38 7.21
CA VAL A 201 14.46 -7.22 8.05
C VAL A 201 15.30 -7.21 9.33
N GLU A 202 15.61 -8.38 9.90
CA GLU A 202 16.44 -8.49 11.09
C GLU A 202 17.90 -8.11 10.81
N LEU A 203 18.41 -8.49 9.62
CA LEU A 203 19.77 -8.19 9.21
C LEU A 203 19.95 -6.72 8.79
N ARG A 204 20.97 -6.06 9.35
CA ARG A 204 21.36 -4.68 8.99
C ARG A 204 22.36 -4.68 7.85
N ASP A 205 22.31 -3.66 7.00
CA ASP A 205 23.26 -3.52 5.90
C ASP A 205 24.68 -3.16 6.39
N THR A 206 25.70 -3.56 5.62
CA THR A 206 27.11 -3.30 5.93
C THR A 206 27.51 -1.85 5.62
N THR A 207 26.93 -1.26 4.58
CA THR A 207 27.26 0.12 4.14
C THR A 207 26.43 1.17 4.87
N SER A 208 25.19 0.84 5.20
CA SER A 208 24.22 1.73 5.84
C SER A 208 23.59 1.04 7.06
N PRO A 209 24.19 1.13 8.26
CA PRO A 209 23.73 0.40 9.45
C PRO A 209 22.32 0.81 9.92
N MET A 210 21.77 1.93 9.42
CA MET A 210 20.39 2.33 9.65
C MET A 210 19.36 1.58 8.79
N ARG A 211 19.81 0.97 7.68
CA ARG A 211 18.95 0.26 6.73
C ARG A 211 19.05 -1.24 6.93
N THR A 212 17.96 -1.93 6.61
CA THR A 212 17.91 -3.39 6.63
C THR A 212 18.41 -3.96 5.30
N VAL A 213 18.81 -5.22 5.30
CA VAL A 213 19.14 -5.92 4.05
C VAL A 213 17.92 -5.96 3.13
N TYR A 214 16.71 -6.14 3.69
CA TYR A 214 15.43 -6.09 2.96
C TYR A 214 15.28 -4.82 2.11
N GLU A 215 15.47 -3.65 2.71
CA GLU A 215 15.34 -2.33 2.05
C GLU A 215 16.39 -2.11 0.95
N VAL A 216 17.54 -2.80 1.03
CA VAL A 216 18.65 -2.62 0.07
C VAL A 216 18.52 -3.59 -1.11
N ILE A 217 18.20 -4.86 -0.85
CA ILE A 217 18.27 -5.90 -1.89
C ILE A 217 16.91 -6.28 -2.47
N LEU A 218 15.84 -6.27 -1.66
CA LEU A 218 14.55 -6.83 -2.05
C LEU A 218 13.53 -5.73 -2.40
N GLU A 219 13.34 -4.74 -1.52
CA GLU A 219 12.32 -3.70 -1.69
C GLU A 219 12.44 -2.91 -3.02
N PRO A 220 13.63 -2.43 -3.44
CA PRO A 220 13.74 -1.68 -4.69
C PRO A 220 13.43 -2.54 -5.92
N GLN A 221 13.83 -3.81 -5.90
CA GLN A 221 13.57 -4.76 -6.99
C GLN A 221 12.09 -5.12 -7.03
N LEU A 222 11.46 -5.35 -5.86
CA LEU A 222 10.03 -5.60 -5.74
C LEU A 222 9.19 -4.47 -6.32
N LEU A 223 9.49 -3.22 -5.97
CA LEU A 223 8.76 -2.06 -6.48
C LEU A 223 8.94 -1.90 -8.00
N THR A 224 10.15 -2.16 -8.51
CA THR A 224 10.45 -2.08 -9.94
C THR A 224 9.70 -3.16 -10.74
N GLU A 225 9.77 -4.43 -10.32
CA GLU A 225 9.07 -5.52 -10.99
C GLU A 225 7.55 -5.39 -10.87
N SER A 226 7.06 -4.93 -9.71
CA SER A 226 5.62 -4.66 -9.54
C SER A 226 5.15 -3.56 -10.48
N ARG A 227 5.93 -2.49 -10.66
CA ARG A 227 5.58 -1.41 -11.60
C ARG A 227 5.42 -1.95 -13.02
N VAL A 228 6.38 -2.73 -13.50
CA VAL A 228 6.31 -3.34 -14.85
C VAL A 228 5.11 -4.29 -14.96
N TYR A 229 4.90 -5.16 -13.97
CA TYR A 229 3.78 -6.09 -13.95
C TYR A 229 2.42 -5.39 -14.06
N TYR A 230 2.18 -4.39 -13.22
CA TYR A 230 0.91 -3.66 -13.21
C TYR A 230 0.74 -2.76 -14.43
N HIS A 231 1.82 -2.22 -14.98
CA HIS A 231 1.80 -1.46 -16.22
C HIS A 231 1.31 -2.30 -17.40
N ASP A 232 1.93 -3.47 -17.63
CA ASP A 232 1.57 -4.36 -18.74
C ASP A 232 0.15 -4.91 -18.58
N MET A 233 -0.24 -5.24 -17.34
CA MET A 233 -1.57 -5.72 -17.02
C MET A 233 -2.64 -4.66 -17.24
N ALA A 234 -2.41 -3.41 -16.82
CA ALA A 234 -3.33 -2.29 -17.05
C ALA A 234 -3.54 -2.04 -18.55
N ALA A 235 -2.45 -2.01 -19.32
CA ALA A 235 -2.46 -1.78 -20.77
C ALA A 235 -3.27 -2.85 -21.54
N LEU A 236 -3.27 -4.10 -21.05
CA LEU A 236 -4.10 -5.16 -21.60
C LEU A 236 -5.58 -4.98 -21.19
N ARG A 237 -5.85 -4.78 -19.90
CA ARG A 237 -7.21 -4.75 -19.36
C ARG A 237 -8.04 -3.58 -19.90
N ILE A 238 -7.44 -2.42 -20.14
CA ILE A 238 -8.14 -1.27 -20.74
C ILE A 238 -8.69 -1.58 -22.14
N LYS A 239 -8.03 -2.48 -22.87
CA LYS A 239 -8.48 -2.89 -24.21
C LYS A 239 -9.52 -4.00 -24.18
N THR A 240 -9.59 -4.77 -23.11
CA THR A 240 -10.40 -6.00 -23.05
C THR A 240 -11.61 -5.90 -22.12
N MET A 241 -11.62 -4.97 -21.17
CA MET A 241 -12.62 -4.87 -20.09
C MET A 241 -13.37 -3.53 -20.15
N GLY A 242 -14.61 -3.53 -19.63
CA GLY A 242 -15.37 -2.29 -19.37
C GLY A 242 -14.86 -1.53 -18.15
N ALA A 243 -15.24 -0.26 -17.98
CA ALA A 243 -14.71 0.58 -16.90
C ALA A 243 -15.11 0.07 -15.50
N SER A 244 -16.33 -0.46 -15.33
CA SER A 244 -16.77 -1.00 -14.03
C SER A 244 -15.99 -2.25 -13.64
N GLU A 245 -15.77 -3.14 -14.62
CA GLU A 245 -15.05 -4.38 -14.44
C GLU A 245 -13.57 -4.12 -14.15
N TYR A 246 -12.96 -3.18 -14.89
CA TYR A 246 -11.60 -2.71 -14.65
C TYR A 246 -11.45 -2.16 -13.23
N ALA A 247 -12.36 -1.28 -12.79
CA ALA A 247 -12.28 -0.67 -11.47
C ALA A 247 -12.39 -1.70 -10.34
N ARG A 248 -13.26 -2.71 -10.50
CA ARG A 248 -13.36 -3.83 -9.55
C ARG A 248 -12.09 -4.68 -9.53
N ALA A 249 -11.52 -4.98 -10.70
CA ALA A 249 -10.29 -5.74 -10.80
C ALA A 249 -9.11 -4.99 -10.17
N ALA A 250 -8.99 -3.68 -10.42
CA ALA A 250 -7.96 -2.83 -9.81
C ALA A 250 -8.09 -2.76 -8.28
N GLN A 251 -9.32 -2.67 -7.75
CA GLN A 251 -9.54 -2.74 -6.30
C GLN A 251 -9.14 -4.11 -5.73
N ALA A 252 -9.51 -5.21 -6.40
CA ALA A 252 -9.11 -6.55 -5.97
C ALA A 252 -7.58 -6.74 -5.98
N ASP A 253 -6.86 -6.16 -6.95
CA ASP A 253 -5.40 -6.19 -6.97
C ASP A 253 -4.78 -5.39 -5.81
N LEU A 254 -5.35 -4.22 -5.48
CA LEU A 254 -4.92 -3.42 -4.31
C LEU A 254 -5.14 -4.18 -3.00
N ASP A 255 -6.27 -4.87 -2.86
CA ASP A 255 -6.59 -5.68 -1.69
C ASP A 255 -5.67 -6.89 -1.59
N ALA A 256 -5.38 -7.56 -2.72
CA ALA A 256 -4.47 -8.68 -2.79
C ALA A 256 -3.03 -8.29 -2.42
N GLU A 257 -2.51 -7.15 -2.89
CA GLU A 257 -1.20 -6.66 -2.47
C GLU A 257 -1.16 -6.23 -1.01
N THR A 258 -2.26 -5.67 -0.49
CA THR A 258 -2.38 -5.38 0.94
C THR A 258 -2.28 -6.66 1.77
N ASP A 259 -2.96 -7.74 1.35
CA ASP A 259 -2.87 -9.06 2.00
C ASP A 259 -1.45 -9.66 1.93
N ARG A 260 -0.77 -9.56 0.77
CA ARG A 260 0.63 -10.02 0.61
C ARG A 260 1.56 -9.30 1.58
N VAL A 261 1.41 -7.98 1.70
CA VAL A 261 2.22 -7.19 2.63
C VAL A 261 1.97 -7.58 4.08
N GLN A 262 0.71 -7.74 4.47
CA GLN A 262 0.35 -8.14 5.83
C GLN A 262 0.80 -9.58 6.16
N THR A 263 0.81 -10.46 5.16
CA THR A 263 1.14 -11.87 5.37
C THR A 263 2.65 -12.11 5.45
N TYR A 264 3.45 -11.59 4.50
CA TYR A 264 4.85 -11.99 4.38
C TYR A 264 5.85 -10.91 3.97
N LEU A 265 5.45 -9.66 3.68
CA LEU A 265 6.41 -8.57 3.40
C LEU A 265 6.62 -7.66 4.62
N ALA A 266 7.58 -6.74 4.53
CA ALA A 266 7.75 -5.71 5.55
C ALA A 266 6.59 -4.70 5.48
N LEU A 267 6.07 -4.30 6.65
CA LEU A 267 5.00 -3.29 6.73
C LEU A 267 5.42 -1.92 6.20
N THR A 268 6.72 -1.62 6.18
CA THR A 268 7.29 -0.40 5.57
C THR A 268 7.01 -0.32 4.06
N THR A 269 6.86 -1.47 3.41
CA THR A 269 6.59 -1.57 1.97
C THR A 269 5.14 -1.24 1.61
N ALA A 270 4.21 -1.25 2.57
CA ALA A 270 2.77 -1.15 2.32
C ALA A 270 2.39 0.11 1.51
N GLU A 271 2.84 1.28 1.97
CA GLU A 271 2.51 2.55 1.31
C GLU A 271 3.26 2.72 -0.02
N LEU A 272 4.50 2.23 -0.10
CA LEU A 272 5.30 2.30 -1.32
C LEU A 272 4.67 1.45 -2.44
N LEU A 273 4.25 0.23 -2.13
CA LEU A 273 3.64 -0.68 -3.09
C LEU A 273 2.23 -0.22 -3.47
N ARG A 274 1.42 0.24 -2.51
CA ARG A 274 0.12 0.85 -2.76
C ARG A 274 0.24 2.02 -3.74
N GLY A 275 1.23 2.90 -3.54
CA GLY A 275 1.51 4.01 -4.46
C GLY A 275 1.83 3.55 -5.88
N VAL A 276 2.68 2.53 -6.04
CA VAL A 276 2.99 1.94 -7.37
C VAL A 276 1.73 1.45 -8.08
N LEU A 277 0.84 0.72 -7.38
CA LEU A 277 -0.40 0.24 -7.97
C LEU A 277 -1.34 1.40 -8.34
N GLN A 278 -1.48 2.40 -7.47
CA GLN A 278 -2.32 3.57 -7.73
C GLN A 278 -1.81 4.41 -8.91
N ASP A 279 -0.49 4.51 -9.06
CA ASP A 279 0.14 5.19 -10.20
C ASP A 279 -0.16 4.45 -11.51
N GLU A 280 0.16 3.16 -11.57
CA GLU A 280 0.10 2.37 -12.81
C GLU A 280 -1.32 1.94 -13.18
N LEU A 281 -2.17 1.55 -12.22
CA LEU A 281 -3.52 1.07 -12.50
C LEU A 281 -4.55 2.19 -12.64
N VAL A 282 -4.38 3.31 -11.93
CA VAL A 282 -5.42 4.36 -11.87
C VAL A 282 -4.91 5.67 -12.47
N THR A 283 -3.80 6.20 -11.97
CA THR A 283 -3.35 7.56 -12.33
C THR A 283 -2.95 7.67 -13.79
N ALA A 284 -2.19 6.71 -14.31
CA ALA A 284 -1.74 6.71 -15.70
C ALA A 284 -2.88 6.67 -16.72
N TYR A 285 -3.97 5.96 -16.38
CA TYR A 285 -5.09 5.69 -17.30
C TYR A 285 -6.41 6.33 -16.87
N ALA A 286 -6.39 7.26 -15.92
CA ALA A 286 -7.59 7.90 -15.39
C ALA A 286 -8.53 8.46 -16.49
N PRO A 287 -8.08 9.23 -17.50
CA PRO A 287 -8.98 9.68 -18.56
C PRO A 287 -9.48 8.53 -19.43
N ASP A 288 -8.61 7.57 -19.74
CA ASP A 288 -8.92 6.46 -20.63
C ASP A 288 -10.01 5.56 -20.02
N ILE A 289 -9.91 5.25 -18.72
CA ILE A 289 -10.90 4.44 -17.98
C ILE A 289 -12.30 5.06 -18.08
N LEU A 290 -12.42 6.38 -17.95
CA LEU A 290 -13.72 7.06 -18.03
C LEU A 290 -14.30 7.08 -19.45
N THR A 291 -13.48 6.85 -20.47
CA THR A 291 -13.85 6.91 -21.90
C THR A 291 -13.88 5.55 -22.59
N ILE A 292 -13.71 4.45 -21.84
CA ILE A 292 -13.81 3.08 -22.38
C ILE A 292 -15.17 2.92 -23.07
N SER A 293 -15.15 2.45 -24.32
CA SER A 293 -16.36 2.33 -25.15
C SER A 293 -17.36 1.34 -24.54
N ASP A 294 -18.66 1.66 -24.67
CA ASP A 294 -19.86 0.90 -24.23
C ASP A 294 -20.15 0.84 -22.71
N ASP A 295 -19.17 1.17 -21.86
CA ASP A 295 -19.30 1.21 -20.39
C ASP A 295 -18.51 2.38 -19.76
N GLY A 296 -18.39 3.51 -20.47
CA GLY A 296 -17.72 4.71 -19.95
C GLY A 296 -18.59 5.48 -18.93
N LEU A 297 -18.00 6.52 -18.34
CA LEU A 297 -18.66 7.33 -17.30
C LEU A 297 -20.02 7.86 -17.74
N THR A 298 -20.12 8.37 -18.98
CA THR A 298 -21.38 8.87 -19.54
C THR A 298 -22.44 7.79 -19.58
N GLN A 299 -22.11 6.59 -20.06
CA GLN A 299 -23.08 5.49 -20.14
C GLN A 299 -23.51 5.00 -18.74
N MET A 300 -22.59 5.00 -17.76
CA MET A 300 -22.92 4.66 -16.37
C MET A 300 -23.89 5.67 -15.75
N LEU A 301 -23.67 6.96 -15.99
CA LEU A 301 -24.55 8.04 -15.51
C LEU A 301 -25.92 7.98 -16.19
N ASP A 302 -25.97 7.75 -17.50
CA ASP A 302 -27.22 7.62 -18.26
C ASP A 302 -28.06 6.42 -17.81
N ARG A 303 -27.42 5.26 -17.58
CA ARG A 303 -28.08 4.04 -17.10
C ARG A 303 -28.40 4.07 -15.60
N ARG A 304 -27.92 5.06 -14.86
CA ARG A 304 -28.01 5.17 -13.40
C ARG A 304 -27.42 3.95 -12.68
N ASP A 305 -26.26 3.46 -13.13
CA ASP A 305 -25.57 2.32 -12.51
C ASP A 305 -24.86 2.75 -11.21
N ILE A 306 -25.63 2.84 -10.13
CA ILE A 306 -25.15 3.23 -8.79
C ILE A 306 -23.97 2.35 -8.32
N PRO A 307 -24.04 1.00 -8.40
CA PRO A 307 -22.91 0.17 -8.00
C PRO A 307 -21.63 0.46 -8.77
N ALA A 308 -21.70 0.60 -10.10
CA ALA A 308 -20.52 0.87 -10.93
C ALA A 308 -19.88 2.23 -10.59
N LEU A 309 -20.70 3.27 -10.41
CA LEU A 309 -20.24 4.60 -10.01
C LEU A 309 -19.58 4.59 -8.63
N GLY A 310 -20.11 3.80 -7.70
CA GLY A 310 -19.53 3.62 -6.37
C GLY A 310 -18.12 3.03 -6.40
N VAL A 311 -17.92 1.96 -7.18
CA VAL A 311 -16.60 1.34 -7.34
C VAL A 311 -15.61 2.34 -7.97
N LEU A 312 -16.03 3.03 -9.03
CA LEU A 312 -15.21 4.01 -9.72
C LEU A 312 -14.83 5.19 -8.80
N TYR A 313 -15.76 5.66 -7.97
CA TYR A 313 -15.45 6.71 -7.01
C TYR A 313 -14.48 6.23 -5.93
N ASN A 314 -14.62 5.01 -5.43
CA ASN A 314 -13.75 4.47 -4.38
C ASN A 314 -12.28 4.42 -4.82
N ILE A 315 -11.99 4.01 -6.07
CA ILE A 315 -10.61 3.97 -6.58
C ILE A 315 -10.06 5.37 -6.94
N TYR A 316 -10.92 6.35 -7.27
CA TYR A 316 -10.50 7.71 -7.63
C TYR A 316 -10.38 8.64 -6.42
N SER A 317 -11.22 8.46 -5.40
CA SER A 317 -11.31 9.35 -4.23
C SER A 317 -10.00 9.56 -3.46
N PRO A 318 -9.10 8.57 -3.31
CA PRO A 318 -7.84 8.77 -2.60
C PRO A 318 -6.82 9.56 -3.42
N LEU A 319 -7.04 9.72 -4.73
CA LEU A 319 -6.07 10.24 -5.69
C LEU A 319 -6.51 11.61 -6.22
N PRO A 320 -5.82 12.71 -5.85
CA PRO A 320 -6.26 14.07 -6.20
C PRO A 320 -6.39 14.33 -7.70
N GLN A 321 -5.44 13.82 -8.49
CA GLN A 321 -5.40 14.00 -9.94
C GLN A 321 -6.55 13.22 -10.62
N PRO A 322 -6.68 11.89 -10.47
CA PRO A 322 -7.84 11.13 -10.96
C PRO A 322 -9.19 11.73 -10.51
N LEU A 323 -9.34 12.07 -9.24
CA LEU A 323 -10.58 12.65 -8.71
C LEU A 323 -10.98 13.94 -9.45
N SER A 324 -10.01 14.76 -9.87
CA SER A 324 -10.29 15.96 -10.68
C SER A 324 -10.85 15.61 -12.06
N VAL A 325 -10.36 14.53 -12.68
CA VAL A 325 -10.85 14.04 -13.97
C VAL A 325 -12.27 13.52 -13.85
N LEU A 326 -12.56 12.71 -12.83
CA LEU A 326 -13.91 12.20 -12.56
C LEU A 326 -14.90 13.34 -12.30
N ARG A 327 -14.53 14.33 -11.47
CA ARG A 327 -15.36 15.51 -11.23
C ARG A 327 -15.67 16.28 -12.50
N SER A 328 -14.66 16.50 -13.34
CA SER A 328 -14.83 17.19 -14.62
C SER A 328 -15.73 16.40 -15.56
N GLY A 329 -15.61 15.06 -15.60
CA GLY A 329 -16.49 14.19 -16.36
C GLY A 329 -17.96 14.28 -15.93
N VAL A 330 -18.22 14.22 -14.61
CA VAL A 330 -19.58 14.38 -14.04
C VAL A 330 -20.14 15.78 -14.34
N MET A 331 -19.33 16.83 -14.15
CA MET A 331 -19.71 18.21 -14.45
C MET A 331 -20.10 18.37 -15.93
N ASN A 332 -19.25 17.90 -16.85
CA ASN A 332 -19.52 17.97 -18.29
C ASN A 332 -20.80 17.23 -18.68
N HIS A 333 -21.11 16.11 -18.01
CA HIS A 333 -22.35 15.38 -18.23
C HIS A 333 -23.59 16.17 -17.78
N ILE A 334 -23.53 16.80 -16.60
CA ILE A 334 -24.59 17.70 -16.11
C ILE A 334 -24.81 18.87 -17.08
N LEU A 335 -23.72 19.51 -17.53
CA LEU A 335 -23.77 20.63 -18.48
C LEU A 335 -24.41 20.22 -19.81
N ALA A 336 -24.05 19.04 -20.35
CA ALA A 336 -24.61 18.52 -21.59
C ALA A 336 -26.12 18.27 -21.48
N LEU A 337 -26.58 17.59 -20.42
CA LEU A 337 -28.00 17.33 -20.19
C LEU A 337 -28.79 18.62 -19.91
N GLY A 338 -28.24 19.52 -19.09
CA GLY A 338 -28.83 20.82 -18.82
C GLY A 338 -28.95 21.71 -20.07
N GLY A 339 -27.96 21.65 -20.94
CA GLY A 339 -27.97 22.30 -22.25
C GLY A 339 -29.07 21.74 -23.16
N GLN A 340 -29.27 20.42 -23.20
CA GLN A 340 -30.35 19.79 -23.96
C GLN A 340 -31.74 20.19 -23.45
N ILE A 341 -31.93 20.23 -22.12
CA ILE A 341 -33.17 20.71 -21.50
C ILE A 341 -33.44 22.16 -21.94
N THR A 342 -32.43 23.03 -21.89
CA THR A 342 -32.57 24.44 -22.28
C THR A 342 -32.83 24.61 -23.79
N ALA A 343 -32.16 23.84 -24.64
CA ALA A 343 -32.36 23.86 -26.09
C ALA A 343 -33.77 23.39 -26.49
N SER A 344 -34.30 22.36 -25.82
CA SER A 344 -35.65 21.85 -26.07
C SER A 344 -36.74 22.90 -25.82
N LEU A 345 -36.47 23.85 -24.92
CA LEU A 345 -37.36 24.96 -24.63
C LEU A 345 -37.28 26.07 -25.66
N GLN A 346 -36.08 26.40 -26.12
CA GLN A 346 -35.90 27.39 -27.19
C GLN A 346 -36.57 26.93 -28.48
N ALA A 347 -36.46 25.63 -28.82
CA ALA A 347 -37.16 25.05 -29.96
C ALA A 347 -38.69 25.12 -29.84
N SER A 348 -39.21 25.02 -28.60
CA SER A 348 -40.64 25.17 -28.31
C SER A 348 -41.12 26.63 -28.36
N ASP A 349 -40.21 27.60 -28.18
CA ASP A 349 -40.46 29.05 -28.27
C ASP A 349 -40.51 29.53 -29.75
N SER A 350 -39.73 28.90 -30.64
CA SER A 350 -39.56 29.30 -32.04
C SER A 350 -40.54 28.71 -33.07
N GLY A 351 -41.49 27.85 -32.66
CA GLY A 351 -42.64 27.45 -33.48
C GLY A 351 -42.34 26.94 -34.90
N GLU A 352 -41.77 25.74 -35.06
CA GLU A 352 -41.89 25.02 -36.34
C GLU A 352 -43.31 24.44 -36.49
N ALA A 353 -44.21 25.25 -37.02
CA ALA A 353 -45.41 24.75 -37.68
C ALA A 353 -44.99 24.12 -39.02
N LYS A 354 -44.92 22.78 -39.08
CA LYS A 354 -45.04 22.09 -40.37
C LYS A 354 -46.47 22.28 -40.90
N ASN A 355 -46.69 23.34 -41.67
CA ASN A 355 -47.79 23.43 -42.62
C ASN A 355 -47.21 23.85 -43.97
N GLY A 356 -47.14 22.89 -44.89
CA GLY A 356 -46.84 23.16 -46.30
C GLY A 356 -48.04 23.80 -47.00
N ASP A 357 -47.73 24.84 -47.77
CA ASP A 357 -48.47 25.42 -48.91
C ASP A 357 -49.91 25.91 -48.69
N THR A 358 -50.32 27.13 -49.07
CA THR A 358 -49.98 27.89 -50.27
C THR A 358 -50.37 29.38 -50.13
N LEU A 359 -49.49 30.26 -50.64
CA LEU A 359 -49.74 31.49 -51.42
C LEU A 359 -50.44 32.77 -50.84
N GLN A 360 -49.69 33.87 -51.02
CA GLN A 360 -50.07 35.27 -51.33
C GLN A 360 -50.13 36.36 -50.22
N SER A 361 -48.98 37.02 -50.05
CA SER A 361 -48.72 38.47 -50.04
C SER A 361 -49.52 39.44 -49.13
N LYS A 362 -48.80 40.09 -48.20
CA LYS A 362 -48.72 41.56 -48.03
C LYS A 362 -47.55 41.94 -47.08
N PRO A 363 -46.79 43.02 -47.35
CA PRO A 363 -45.69 43.46 -46.50
C PRO A 363 -46.17 44.46 -45.44
N GLY A 364 -45.72 44.27 -44.20
CA GLY A 364 -45.85 45.27 -43.13
C GLY A 364 -46.65 44.80 -41.93
N THR A 365 -45.98 44.09 -41.01
CA THR A 365 -46.04 44.20 -39.54
C THR A 365 -45.21 43.05 -38.99
N THR A 366 -44.25 43.35 -38.11
CA THR A 366 -43.54 42.38 -37.27
C THR A 366 -44.54 41.45 -36.56
N PRO A 367 -44.48 40.13 -36.75
CA PRO A 367 -45.16 39.22 -35.85
C PRO A 367 -44.17 38.81 -34.76
N GLU A 368 -44.11 39.58 -33.66
CA GLU A 368 -43.77 38.96 -32.38
C GLU A 368 -44.94 38.04 -32.03
N ALA A 369 -44.85 36.78 -32.46
CA ALA A 369 -45.75 35.73 -32.01
C ALA A 369 -45.41 35.42 -30.54
N SER A 370 -45.83 36.29 -29.62
CA SER A 370 -45.68 36.03 -28.19
C SER A 370 -46.60 34.86 -27.81
N LEU A 371 -46.05 33.76 -27.32
CA LEU A 371 -46.82 32.69 -26.69
C LEU A 371 -47.78 33.28 -25.64
N GLY A 372 -49.03 32.79 -25.63
CA GLY A 372 -50.03 33.22 -24.65
C GLY A 372 -49.56 32.94 -23.21
N ALA A 373 -50.04 33.73 -22.24
CA ALA A 373 -49.59 33.66 -20.84
C ALA A 373 -49.65 32.23 -20.25
N ALA A 374 -50.68 31.45 -20.58
CA ALA A 374 -50.81 30.06 -20.15
C ALA A 374 -49.71 29.13 -20.74
N ALA A 375 -49.28 29.37 -21.98
CA ALA A 375 -48.20 28.61 -22.60
C ALA A 375 -46.84 28.96 -21.98
N LYS A 376 -46.59 30.23 -21.64
CA LYS A 376 -45.39 30.65 -20.91
C LYS A 376 -45.32 30.02 -19.52
N THR A 377 -46.43 29.96 -18.78
CA THR A 377 -46.51 29.27 -17.48
C THR A 377 -46.27 27.77 -17.63
N ALA A 378 -46.84 27.11 -18.64
CA ALA A 378 -46.61 25.68 -18.89
C ALA A 378 -45.15 25.37 -19.25
N MET A 379 -44.50 26.24 -20.02
CA MET A 379 -43.07 26.13 -20.34
C MET A 379 -42.19 26.33 -19.09
N ALA A 380 -42.51 27.31 -18.25
CA ALA A 380 -41.83 27.54 -16.98
C ALA A 380 -41.95 26.34 -16.03
N LEU A 381 -43.16 25.78 -15.92
CA LEU A 381 -43.41 24.55 -15.15
C LEU A 381 -42.54 23.39 -15.62
N ARG A 382 -42.51 23.15 -16.93
CA ARG A 382 -41.74 22.06 -17.52
C ARG A 382 -40.23 22.23 -17.30
N TRP A 383 -39.67 23.42 -17.58
CA TRP A 383 -38.23 23.64 -17.41
C TRP A 383 -37.77 23.43 -15.98
N VAL A 384 -38.46 24.07 -15.02
CA VAL A 384 -38.09 23.98 -13.60
C VAL A 384 -38.21 22.53 -13.12
N GLN A 385 -39.25 21.80 -13.53
CA GLN A 385 -39.40 20.38 -13.22
C GLN A 385 -38.28 19.52 -13.83
N ASP A 386 -37.92 19.74 -15.09
CA ASP A 386 -36.88 18.97 -15.78
C ASP A 386 -35.50 19.21 -15.14
N VAL A 387 -35.16 20.47 -14.79
CA VAL A 387 -33.91 20.80 -14.09
C VAL A 387 -33.87 20.23 -12.68
N LEU A 388 -34.98 20.30 -11.95
CA LEU A 388 -35.10 19.72 -10.61
C LEU A 388 -35.03 18.19 -10.64
N ALA A 389 -35.63 17.55 -11.64
CA ALA A 389 -35.55 16.11 -11.83
C ALA A 389 -34.12 15.68 -12.18
N LEU A 390 -33.41 16.46 -12.99
CA LEU A 390 -31.99 16.24 -13.26
C LEU A 390 -31.19 16.35 -11.96
N TYR A 391 -31.42 17.38 -11.15
CA TYR A 391 -30.74 17.56 -9.87
C TYR A 391 -30.93 16.37 -8.92
N ASP A 392 -32.15 15.87 -8.76
CA ASP A 392 -32.44 14.72 -7.88
C ASP A 392 -31.62 13.48 -8.26
N VAL A 393 -31.40 13.25 -9.57
CA VAL A 393 -30.60 12.11 -10.04
C VAL A 393 -29.16 12.22 -9.57
N TYR A 394 -28.56 13.42 -9.67
CA TYR A 394 -27.19 13.63 -9.21
C TYR A 394 -27.07 13.72 -7.68
N ASP A 395 -28.13 14.14 -7.00
CA ASP A 395 -28.22 14.08 -5.54
C ASP A 395 -28.27 12.61 -5.06
N GLU A 396 -29.02 11.75 -5.78
CA GLU A 396 -29.00 10.31 -5.56
C GLU A 396 -27.61 9.70 -5.80
N PHE A 397 -26.93 10.08 -6.89
CA PHE A 397 -25.55 9.63 -7.16
C PHE A 397 -24.60 10.07 -6.04
N PHE A 398 -24.74 11.31 -5.57
CA PHE A 398 -23.94 11.87 -4.50
C PHE A 398 -24.04 11.06 -3.19
N HIS A 399 -25.26 10.71 -2.78
CA HIS A 399 -25.49 9.93 -1.56
C HIS A 399 -25.15 8.45 -1.70
N LYS A 400 -25.47 7.83 -2.85
CA LYS A 400 -25.35 6.37 -3.01
C LYS A 400 -24.04 5.90 -3.63
N SER A 401 -23.34 6.74 -4.39
CA SER A 401 -22.14 6.36 -5.15
C SER A 401 -20.89 7.16 -4.76
N PHE A 402 -21.05 8.43 -4.39
CA PHE A 402 -19.90 9.33 -4.18
C PHE A 402 -19.54 9.55 -2.71
N ASN A 403 -20.02 8.68 -1.80
CA ASN A 403 -19.75 8.69 -0.35
C ASN A 403 -19.84 10.10 0.29
N GLU A 404 -20.76 10.92 -0.19
CA GLU A 404 -20.97 12.30 0.27
C GLU A 404 -19.71 13.20 0.23
N GLY A 405 -18.80 12.95 -0.73
CA GLY A 405 -17.55 13.70 -0.86
C GLY A 405 -17.75 15.20 -1.12
N SER A 406 -17.20 16.05 -0.26
CA SER A 406 -17.35 17.51 -0.35
C SER A 406 -16.89 18.10 -1.70
N SER A 407 -15.80 17.57 -2.26
CA SER A 407 -15.27 17.99 -3.57
C SER A 407 -16.24 17.68 -4.72
N MET A 408 -16.92 16.54 -4.65
CA MET A 408 -17.92 16.11 -5.63
C MET A 408 -19.20 16.94 -5.48
N ARG A 409 -19.62 17.22 -4.24
CA ARG A 409 -20.75 18.11 -3.95
C ARG A 409 -20.56 19.50 -4.55
N SER A 410 -19.37 20.07 -4.40
CA SER A 410 -19.03 21.36 -5.02
C SER A 410 -19.16 21.28 -6.54
N ALA A 411 -18.54 20.28 -7.16
CA ALA A 411 -18.57 20.13 -8.63
C ALA A 411 -20.01 20.00 -9.17
N ILE A 412 -20.87 19.23 -8.50
CA ILE A 412 -22.29 19.10 -8.88
C ILE A 412 -22.98 20.46 -8.75
N ASN A 413 -22.83 21.16 -7.62
CA ASN A 413 -23.46 22.46 -7.40
C ASN A 413 -22.97 23.51 -8.42
N ASP A 414 -21.68 23.54 -8.71
CA ASP A 414 -21.06 24.46 -9.66
C ASP A 414 -21.62 24.20 -11.09
N ALA A 415 -21.79 22.93 -11.46
CA ALA A 415 -22.42 22.55 -12.73
C ALA A 415 -23.87 23.06 -12.82
N PHE A 416 -24.68 22.91 -11.77
CA PHE A 416 -26.06 23.38 -11.76
C PHE A 416 -26.17 24.91 -11.77
N ILE A 417 -25.24 25.61 -11.10
CA ILE A 417 -25.12 27.07 -11.21
C ILE A 417 -24.90 27.46 -12.67
N GLU A 418 -24.00 26.78 -13.37
CA GLU A 418 -23.74 27.10 -14.78
C GLU A 418 -24.94 26.78 -15.68
N VAL A 419 -25.59 25.62 -15.54
CA VAL A 419 -26.81 25.26 -16.29
C VAL A 419 -27.92 26.28 -16.11
N ILE A 420 -28.21 26.65 -14.86
CA ILE A 420 -29.33 27.56 -14.54
C ILE A 420 -29.05 28.96 -15.10
N ASN A 421 -27.81 29.46 -14.96
CA ASN A 421 -27.46 30.81 -15.40
C ASN A 421 -27.13 30.90 -16.89
N ALA A 422 -26.98 29.78 -17.60
CA ALA A 422 -26.90 29.77 -19.06
C ALA A 422 -28.23 30.19 -19.71
N ASN A 423 -29.36 30.05 -18.99
CA ASN A 423 -30.66 30.52 -19.43
C ASN A 423 -30.97 31.91 -18.84
N ASN A 424 -30.88 32.97 -19.64
CA ASN A 424 -31.19 34.33 -19.21
C ASN A 424 -32.62 34.52 -18.67
N ARG A 425 -33.55 33.62 -19.02
CA ARG A 425 -34.94 33.65 -18.55
C ARG A 425 -35.16 32.84 -17.26
N ALA A 426 -34.13 32.21 -16.70
CA ALA A 426 -34.26 31.39 -15.50
C ALA A 426 -34.93 32.10 -14.31
N PRO A 427 -34.64 33.38 -13.98
CA PRO A 427 -35.34 34.09 -12.90
C PRO A 427 -36.84 34.25 -13.18
N GLU A 428 -37.21 34.59 -14.42
CA GLU A 428 -38.62 34.74 -14.86
C GLU A 428 -39.37 33.40 -14.79
N LEU A 429 -38.76 32.32 -15.29
CA LEU A 429 -39.35 30.98 -15.27
C LEU A 429 -39.53 30.48 -13.83
N LEU A 430 -38.57 30.76 -12.94
CA LEU A 430 -38.69 30.41 -11.53
C LEU A 430 -39.80 31.20 -10.83
N SER A 431 -39.95 32.50 -11.12
CA SER A 431 -41.03 33.30 -10.52
C SER A 431 -42.41 32.82 -10.98
N LEU A 432 -42.56 32.50 -12.26
CA LEU A 432 -43.80 31.95 -12.82
C LEU A 432 -44.12 30.57 -12.25
N PHE A 433 -43.10 29.74 -12.03
CA PHE A 433 -43.24 28.44 -11.37
C PHE A 433 -43.75 28.57 -9.94
N MET A 434 -43.16 29.48 -9.15
CA MET A 434 -43.59 29.74 -7.78
C MET A 434 -45.01 30.31 -7.73
N ASP A 435 -45.34 31.26 -8.61
CA ASP A 435 -46.67 31.88 -8.69
C ASP A 435 -47.77 30.86 -8.99
N ASP A 436 -47.55 29.97 -9.97
CA ASP A 436 -48.51 28.93 -10.33
C ASP A 436 -48.68 27.90 -9.19
N ASN A 437 -47.58 27.43 -8.61
CA ASN A 437 -47.64 26.44 -7.52
C ASN A 437 -48.23 27.02 -6.23
N LEU A 438 -48.07 28.31 -5.94
CA LEU A 438 -48.76 28.96 -4.82
C LEU A 438 -50.25 29.15 -5.12
N LYS A 439 -50.63 29.62 -6.32
CA LYS A 439 -52.04 29.86 -6.67
C LYS A 439 -52.86 28.58 -6.81
N ASN A 440 -52.27 27.54 -7.41
CA ASN A 440 -52.95 26.27 -7.73
C ASN A 440 -52.63 25.15 -6.74
N GLY A 441 -51.42 25.10 -6.18
CA GLY A 441 -50.99 24.07 -5.22
C GLY A 441 -51.69 24.18 -3.87
N LEU A 442 -51.89 25.41 -3.35
CA LEU A 442 -52.68 25.67 -2.13
C LEU A 442 -54.15 25.22 -2.24
N LYS A 443 -54.65 24.94 -3.44
CA LYS A 443 -56.03 24.47 -3.68
C LYS A 443 -56.15 22.98 -4.01
N ARG A 444 -55.05 22.28 -4.35
CA ARG A 444 -55.11 20.94 -4.98
C ARG A 444 -54.13 19.89 -4.44
N LYS A 445 -53.11 20.27 -3.65
CA LYS A 445 -52.08 19.34 -3.13
C LYS A 445 -52.08 19.31 -1.59
N ALA A 446 -51.55 18.23 -1.00
CA ALA A 446 -51.37 18.14 0.45
C ALA A 446 -50.30 19.15 0.94
N GLU A 447 -50.40 19.63 2.17
CA GLU A 447 -49.45 20.61 2.75
C GLU A 447 -47.98 20.15 2.63
N GLN A 448 -47.72 18.85 2.83
CA GLN A 448 -46.38 18.25 2.69
C GLN A 448 -45.79 18.36 1.27
N ASP A 449 -46.63 18.30 0.22
CA ASP A 449 -46.17 18.43 -1.17
C ASP A 449 -45.81 19.88 -1.51
N VAL A 450 -46.45 20.85 -0.84
CA VAL A 450 -46.18 22.27 -1.00
C VAL A 450 -44.85 22.63 -0.35
N ASP A 451 -44.58 22.12 0.86
CA ASP A 451 -43.31 22.36 1.56
C ASP A 451 -42.12 21.80 0.79
N HIS A 452 -42.20 20.56 0.30
CA HIS A 452 -41.15 19.95 -0.50
C HIS A 452 -40.90 20.72 -1.82
N LEU A 453 -41.95 21.26 -2.44
CA LEU A 453 -41.82 22.07 -3.65
C LEU A 453 -41.17 23.43 -3.35
N LEU A 454 -41.48 24.04 -2.21
CA LEU A 454 -40.84 25.28 -1.75
C LEU A 454 -39.35 25.07 -1.48
N GLU A 455 -38.97 24.00 -0.78
CA GLU A 455 -37.56 23.67 -0.53
C GLU A 455 -36.76 23.52 -1.84
N ARG A 456 -37.34 22.83 -2.83
CA ARG A 456 -36.73 22.68 -4.17
C ARG A 456 -36.63 23.99 -4.93
N SER A 457 -37.63 24.86 -4.77
CA SER A 457 -37.61 26.20 -5.37
C SER A 457 -36.54 27.09 -4.72
N VAL A 458 -36.33 26.97 -3.41
CA VAL A 458 -35.24 27.63 -2.67
C VAL A 458 -33.87 27.13 -3.14
N LEU A 459 -33.73 25.83 -3.39
CA LEU A 459 -32.50 25.26 -3.95
C LEU A 459 -32.16 25.91 -5.31
N MET A 460 -33.10 25.99 -6.25
CA MET A 460 -32.86 26.66 -7.54
C MET A 460 -32.58 28.15 -7.37
N PHE A 461 -33.30 28.82 -6.48
CA PHE A 461 -33.05 30.23 -6.17
C PHE A 461 -31.62 30.44 -5.61
N ARG A 462 -31.07 29.48 -4.87
CA ARG A 462 -29.68 29.53 -4.39
C ARG A 462 -28.68 29.55 -5.55
N PHE A 463 -28.97 28.85 -6.64
CA PHE A 463 -28.09 28.72 -7.80
C PHE A 463 -28.17 29.89 -8.80
N LEU A 464 -29.19 30.76 -8.70
CA LEU A 464 -29.29 31.97 -9.52
C LEU A 464 -28.24 33.01 -9.13
N LYS A 465 -27.55 33.58 -10.13
CA LYS A 465 -26.64 34.73 -9.97
C LYS A 465 -27.40 36.06 -10.01
N ASN A 466 -28.34 36.21 -10.94
CA ASN A 466 -29.14 37.42 -11.10
C ASN A 466 -30.46 37.25 -10.34
N LYS A 467 -30.49 37.77 -9.11
CA LYS A 467 -31.66 37.70 -8.21
C LYS A 467 -32.46 39.00 -8.13
N ASP A 468 -31.87 40.08 -8.62
CA ASP A 468 -32.50 41.38 -8.81
C ASP A 468 -33.47 41.32 -9.99
#